data_AF-A0A349E6G2-F1
#
_entry.id   AF-A0A349E6G2-F1
#
_cell.length_a   1.000
_cell.length_b   1.000
_cell.length_c   1.000
_cell.angle_alpha   90.00
_cell.angle_beta   90.00
_cell.angle_gamma   90.00
#
_symmetry.space_group_name_H-M   'P 1'
#
loop_
_entity.id
_entity.type
_entity.pdbx_description
1 polymer ?
#
loop_
_entity_poly.entity_id
_entity_poly.type
_entity_poly.pdbx_seq_one_letter_code
_entity_poly.pdbx_strand_id
1 'polypeptide(L)' 'MLDAIQFSSFAEFIDMGGYGFNVWSVYGLFAIFVAVNLVLPLRKKQKILRQLKRRMMLEEEIKSEDS' A
#
# COMPACT_ATOMS: atom_id res chain seq x y z
N MET A 1 20.55 37.28 8.69
CA MET A 1 21.09 36.08 9.36
C MET A 1 19.97 35.06 9.31
N LEU A 2 19.88 34.31 8.21
CA LEU A 2 18.98 33.16 8.12
C LEU A 2 19.85 31.97 8.49
N ASP A 3 19.78 31.52 9.74
CA ASP A 3 20.31 30.22 10.09
C ASP A 3 19.46 29.20 9.31
N ALA A 4 19.98 28.79 8.17
CA ALA A 4 19.36 27.77 7.37
C ALA A 4 19.27 26.51 8.24
N ILE A 5 18.09 25.91 8.29
CA ILE A 5 17.88 24.60 8.92
C ILE A 5 18.72 23.59 8.11
N GLN A 6 19.97 23.42 8.52
CA GLN A 6 20.95 22.56 7.89
C GLN A 6 21.18 21.39 8.83
N PHE A 7 20.80 20.19 8.40
CA PHE A 7 21.12 18.97 9.13
C PHE A 7 22.57 18.60 8.85
N SER A 8 23.37 18.48 9.90
CA SER A 8 24.78 18.10 9.83
C SER A 8 24.97 16.58 9.75
N SER A 9 23.94 15.80 10.10
CA SER A 9 23.97 14.34 10.08
C SER A 9 22.59 13.71 9.83
N PHE A 10 22.58 12.43 9.45
CA PHE A 10 21.34 11.66 9.30
C PHE A 10 20.57 11.53 10.62
N ALA A 11 21.27 11.40 11.76
CA ALA A 11 20.64 11.34 13.07
C ALA A 11 19.88 12.64 13.40
N GLU A 12 20.48 13.80 13.08
CA GLU A 12 19.86 15.10 13.29
C GLU A 12 18.66 15.34 12.38
N PHE A 13 18.69 14.80 11.16
CA PHE A 13 17.54 14.78 10.26
C PHE A 13 16.37 13.95 10.82
N ILE A 14 16.66 12.81 11.45
CA ILE A 14 15.60 11.98 12.06
C ILE A 14 15.07 12.64 13.34
N ASP A 15 15.95 13.20 14.18
CA ASP A 15 15.58 13.82 15.44
C ASP A 15 14.89 15.19 15.25
N MET A 16 15.18 15.90 14.15
CA MET A 16 14.65 17.23 13.82
C MET A 16 14.63 18.19 15.03
N GLY A 17 15.72 18.23 15.79
CA GLY A 17 15.84 19.07 16.98
C GLY A 17 14.82 18.72 18.08
N GLY A 18 14.53 17.42 18.27
CA GLY A 18 13.55 16.91 19.24
C GLY A 18 12.11 16.83 18.74
N TYR A 19 11.81 17.31 17.53
CA TYR A 19 10.46 17.24 16.94
C TYR A 19 10.24 16.03 16.01
N GLY A 20 11.29 15.26 15.74
CA GLY A 20 11.27 14.13 14.81
C GLY A 20 10.15 13.15 15.09
N PHE A 21 9.91 12.83 16.36
CA PHE A 21 8.83 11.90 16.75
C PHE A 21 7.45 12.32 16.22
N ASN A 22 7.08 13.61 16.35
CA ASN A 22 5.79 14.11 15.90
C ASN A 22 5.68 14.08 14.37
N VAL A 23 6.74 14.50 13.70
CA VAL A 23 6.81 14.57 12.23
C VAL A 23 6.70 13.16 11.63
N TRP A 24 7.55 12.24 12.07
CA TRP A 24 7.56 10.86 11.59
C TRP A 24 6.29 10.10 11.96
N SER A 25 5.64 10.41 13.08
CA SER A 25 4.35 9.79 13.44
C SER A 25 3.25 10.13 12.43
N VAL A 26 3.15 11.39 12.01
CA VAL A 26 2.17 11.81 10.99
C VAL A 26 2.49 11.17 9.64
N TYR A 27 3.76 11.17 9.22
CA TYR A 27 4.18 10.50 7.98
C TYR A 27 3.96 8.99 8.02
N GLY A 28 4.22 8.35 9.16
CA GLY A 28 3.99 6.93 9.37
C GLY A 28 2.51 6.58 9.27
N LEU A 29 1.65 7.37 9.94
CA LEU A 29 0.20 7.19 9.84
C LEU A 29 -0.29 7.39 8.40
N PHE A 30 0.17 8.45 7.73
CA PHE A 30 -0.16 8.70 6.33
C PHE A 30 0.28 7.54 5.42
N ALA A 31 1.51 7.03 5.60
CA ALA A 31 2.03 5.90 4.85
C ALA A 31 1.17 4.63 5.05
N ILE A 32 0.72 4.37 6.29
CA ILE A 32 -0.21 3.27 6.59
C ILE A 32 -1.54 3.47 5.83
N PHE A 33 -2.12 4.67 5.87
CA PHE A 33 -3.35 4.97 5.15
C PHE A 33 -3.22 4.71 3.64
N VAL A 34 -2.14 5.18 3.04
CA VAL A 34 -1.84 4.96 1.61
C VAL A 34 -1.64 3.47 1.33
N ALA A 35 -0.85 2.78 2.15
CA ALA A 35 -0.58 1.34 1.99
C ALA A 35 -1.86 0.52 2.07
N VAL A 36 -2.75 0.79 3.03
CA VAL A 36 -4.04 0.11 3.15
C VAL A 36 -4.91 0.37 1.92
N ASN A 37 -5.00 1.63 1.48
CA ASN A 37 -5.78 2.00 0.30
C ASN A 37 -5.26 1.39 -0.99
N LEU A 38 -3.95 1.10 -1.09
CA LEU A 38 -3.36 0.47 -2.26
C LEU A 38 -3.44 -1.07 -2.18
N VAL A 39 -3.11 -1.67 -1.04
CA VAL A 39 -3.03 -3.12 -0.87
C VAL A 39 -4.40 -3.79 -0.91
N LEU A 40 -5.43 -3.18 -0.32
CA LEU A 40 -6.79 -3.73 -0.32
C LEU A 40 -7.37 -3.95 -1.73
N PRO A 41 -7.39 -2.95 -2.65
CA PRO A 41 -7.92 -3.15 -3.99
C PRO A 41 -7.06 -4.12 -4.81
N LEU A 42 -5.73 -4.09 -4.65
CA LEU A 42 -4.84 -5.05 -5.32
C LEU A 42 -5.19 -6.50 -4.93
N ARG A 43 -5.41 -6.77 -3.64
CA ARG A 43 -5.84 -8.10 -3.15
C ARG A 43 -7.24 -8.48 -3.63
N LYS A 44 -8.19 -7.53 -3.63
CA LYS A 44 -9.55 -7.76 -4.15
C LYS A 44 -9.53 -8.13 -5.63
N LYS A 45 -8.76 -7.42 -6.45
CA LYS A 45 -8.62 -7.70 -7.90
C LYS A 45 -8.13 -9.12 -8.14
N GLN A 46 -7.09 -9.56 -7.42
CA GLN A 46 -6.57 -10.92 -7.54
C GLN A 46 -7.62 -11.97 -7.15
N LYS A 47 -8.42 -11.73 -6.11
CA LYS A 47 -9.50 -12.63 -5.70
C LYS A 47 -10.57 -12.75 -6.78
N ILE A 48 -11.03 -11.64 -7.34
CA ILE A 48 -12.05 -11.61 -8.39
C ILE A 48 -11.57 -12.34 -9.64
N LEU A 49 -10.34 -12.07 -10.10
CA LEU A 49 -9.79 -12.76 -11.28
C LEU A 49 -9.69 -14.27 -11.10
N ARG A 50 -9.29 -14.73 -9.90
CA ARG A 50 -9.27 -16.17 -9.58
C ARG A 50 -10.67 -16.78 -9.60
N GLN A 51 -11.67 -16.06 -9.09
CA GLN A 51 -13.06 -16.52 -9.10
C GLN A 51 -13.64 -16.58 -10.51
N LEU A 52 -13.35 -15.58 -11.35
CA LEU A 52 -13.78 -15.56 -12.75
C LEU A 52 -13.17 -16.73 -13.53
N LYS A 53 -11.86 -16.98 -13.39
CA LYS A 53 -11.20 -18.11 -14.05
C LYS A 53 -11.83 -19.46 -13.66
N ARG A 54 -12.21 -19.63 -12.39
CA ARG A 54 -12.87 -20.86 -11.92
C ARG A 54 -14.26 -21.04 -12.51
N ARG A 55 -15.03 -19.96 -12.71
CA ARG A 55 -16.36 -20.02 -13.33
C ARG A 55 -16.28 -20.39 -14.82
N MET A 56 -15.34 -19.79 -15.55
CA MET A 56 -15.13 -20.09 -16.96
C MET A 56 -14.85 -21.58 -17.21
N MET A 57 -14.00 -22.21 -16.39
CA MET A 57 -13.71 -23.65 -16.54
C MET A 57 -14.94 -24.53 -16.30
N LEU A 58 -15.79 -24.20 -15.33
CA LEU A 58 -17.01 -24.97 -15.06
C LEU A 58 -18.05 -24.80 -16.16
N GLU A 59 -18.17 -23.60 -16.74
CA GLU A 59 -19.09 -23.33 -17.86
C GLU A 59 -18.66 -24.07 -19.14
N GLU A 60 -17.36 -24.18 -19.40
CA GLU A 60 -16.82 -24.98 -20.52
C GLU A 60 -17.15 -26.47 -20.37
N GLU A 61 -16.99 -27.03 -19.16
CA GLU A 61 -17.27 -28.43 -18.88
C GLU A 61 -18.76 -28.75 -19.06
N ILE A 62 -19.66 -27.95 -18.46
CA ILE A 62 -21.11 -28.11 -18.61
C ILE A 62 -21.54 -27.99 -20.08
N LYS A 63 -20.96 -27.05 -20.85
CA LYS A 63 -21.29 -26.86 -22.26
C LYS A 63 -20.83 -28.03 -23.14
N SER A 64 -19.74 -28.70 -22.78
CA SER A 64 -19.23 -29.87 -23.50
C SER A 64 -20.02 -31.15 -23.25
N GLU A 65 -20.73 -31.23 -22.11
CA GLU A 65 -21.56 -32.37 -21.74
C GLU A 65 -22.96 -32.34 -22.38
N ASP A 66 -23.40 -31.15 -22.80
CA ASP A 66 -24.73 -30.89 -23.41
C ASP A 66 -24.71 -30.86 -24.96
N SER A 67 -23.54 -31.07 -25.60
CA SER A 67 -23.33 -31.13 -27.07
C SER A 67 -23.01 -32.53 -27.55
#